data_AF-A0A2E8V537-F1
#
_entry.id   AF-A0A2E8V537-F1
#
_cell.length_a   1.000
_cell.length_b   1.000
_cell.length_c   1.000
_cell.angle_alpha   90.00
_cell.angle_beta   90.00
_cell.angle_gamma   90.00
#
_symmetry.space_group_name_H-M   'P 1'
#
loop_
_entity.id
_entity.type
_entity.pdbx_description
1 polymer ?
#
loop_
_entity_poly.entity_id
_entity_poly.type
_entity_poly.pdbx_seq_one_letter_code
_entity_poly.pdbx_strand_id
1 'polypeptide(L)'
;EAKSSSDDEKLCVCPACEQGSIRINSTMYACDDEECKFRGLSHDMCKRPISKDEAKDIFTKGKSELLDDFISRKGRPFKAFLVLDNNRVKFEFPPREAAADAKKFKVVPGVVAICPKTKVEIVETESFYRPATEGTNCSIQIAREISKREIKREEAKQLIEKGEVGPFDDFVAKKSGNNFSAVLYLKKNQSVGYRFAKK
;
A
#
# COMPACT_ATOMS: atom_id res chain seq x y z
N GLU A 1 15.21 4.80 29.59
CA GLU A 1 16.41 3.95 29.59
C GLU A 1 15.95 2.51 29.38
N ALA A 2 16.25 1.91 28.23
CA ALA A 2 15.88 0.52 27.93
C ALA A 2 17.17 -0.29 27.92
N LYS A 3 17.64 -0.65 29.12
CA LYS A 3 18.80 -1.51 29.32
C LYS A 3 18.31 -2.95 29.34
N SER A 4 18.89 -3.80 28.49
CA SER A 4 18.71 -5.25 28.57
C SER A 4 19.51 -5.79 29.75
N SER A 5 18.93 -6.72 30.50
CA SER A 5 19.59 -7.39 31.63
C SER A 5 20.00 -8.80 31.18
N SER A 6 20.95 -9.42 31.88
CA SER A 6 21.56 -10.70 31.45
C SER A 6 20.65 -11.94 31.51
N ASP A 7 19.33 -11.79 31.71
CA ASP A 7 18.35 -12.88 31.82
C ASP A 7 17.43 -13.03 30.58
N ASP A 8 17.56 -12.13 29.60
CA ASP A 8 16.64 -12.08 28.46
C ASP A 8 16.98 -13.12 27.37
N GLU A 9 15.97 -13.88 26.89
CA GLU A 9 16.09 -14.88 25.82
C GLU A 9 16.71 -14.26 24.56
N LYS A 10 17.81 -14.86 24.07
CA LYS A 10 18.47 -14.48 22.81
C LYS A 10 17.72 -15.08 21.63
N LEU A 11 17.24 -14.24 20.71
CA LEU A 11 16.54 -14.70 19.50
C LEU A 11 17.48 -14.96 18.33
N CYS A 12 18.31 -13.96 18.00
CA CYS A 12 19.11 -13.95 16.79
C CYS A 12 20.24 -12.92 16.86
N VAL A 13 21.22 -13.07 15.95
CA VAL A 13 22.25 -12.05 15.71
C VAL A 13 21.62 -10.82 15.06
N CYS A 14 22.08 -9.64 15.46
CA CYS A 14 21.55 -8.40 14.91
C CYS A 14 22.12 -8.17 13.50
N PRO A 15 21.28 -8.13 12.45
CA PRO A 15 21.74 -7.86 11.08
C PRO A 15 22.21 -6.40 10.87
N ALA A 16 22.03 -5.52 11.86
CA ALA A 16 22.43 -4.11 11.78
C ALA A 16 23.84 -3.83 12.34
N CYS A 17 24.34 -4.66 13.25
CA CYS A 17 25.69 -4.50 13.84
C CYS A 17 26.55 -5.77 13.75
N GLU A 18 26.00 -6.93 13.37
CA GLU A 18 26.66 -8.24 13.24
C GLU A 18 27.33 -8.80 14.51
N GLN A 19 27.60 -7.97 15.52
CA GLN A 19 28.24 -8.31 16.79
C GLN A 19 27.26 -8.42 17.95
N GLY A 20 26.17 -7.63 17.92
CA GLY A 20 25.14 -7.62 18.94
C GLY A 20 24.11 -8.74 18.76
N SER A 21 23.58 -9.26 19.87
CA SER A 21 22.46 -10.21 19.88
C SER A 21 21.14 -9.49 20.18
N ILE A 22 20.07 -9.84 19.45
CA ILE A 22 18.72 -9.36 19.74
C ILE A 22 18.14 -10.18 20.89
N ARG A 23 17.81 -9.48 21.98
CA ARG A 23 17.19 -10.01 23.19
C ARG A 23 15.73 -9.61 23.30
N ILE A 24 14.93 -10.50 23.88
CA ILE A 24 13.51 -10.28 24.14
C ILE A 24 13.35 -9.53 25.46
N ASN A 25 13.02 -8.24 25.43
CA ASN A 25 12.61 -7.51 26.64
C ASN A 25 11.09 -7.57 26.77
N SER A 26 10.53 -7.29 27.95
CA SER A 26 9.08 -7.36 28.20
C SER A 26 8.19 -6.56 27.23
N THR A 27 8.72 -5.60 26.48
CA THR A 27 7.94 -4.73 25.57
C THR A 27 8.57 -4.58 24.17
N MET A 28 9.81 -5.02 23.98
CA MET A 28 10.50 -4.92 22.69
C MET A 28 11.64 -5.92 22.52
N TYR A 29 11.89 -6.30 21.28
CA TYR A 29 13.12 -6.91 20.81
C TYR A 29 14.18 -5.82 20.65
N ALA A 30 15.20 -5.81 21.50
CA ALA A 30 16.29 -4.83 21.45
C ALA A 30 17.63 -5.52 21.26
N CYS A 31 18.56 -4.81 20.61
CA CYS A 31 19.94 -5.27 20.52
C CYS A 31 20.66 -4.96 21.83
N ASP A 32 21.51 -5.89 22.28
CA ASP A 32 22.32 -5.76 23.50
C ASP A 32 23.45 -4.71 23.37
N ASP A 33 23.80 -4.37 22.13
CA ASP A 33 24.95 -3.53 21.81
C ASP A 33 24.58 -2.03 21.83
N GLU A 34 25.24 -1.24 22.68
CA GLU A 34 24.97 0.19 22.89
C GLU A 34 25.37 1.05 21.67
N GLU A 35 26.28 0.56 20.82
CA GLU A 35 26.70 1.23 19.59
C GLU A 35 25.78 0.90 18.39
N CYS A 36 24.85 -0.04 18.57
CA CYS A 36 23.91 -0.42 17.53
C CYS A 36 22.80 0.63 17.37
N LYS A 37 22.67 1.18 16.15
CA LYS A 37 21.62 2.15 15.79
C LYS A 37 20.23 1.51 15.63
N PHE A 38 20.07 0.23 15.94
CA PHE A 38 18.80 -0.46 15.85
C PHE A 38 17.84 0.04 16.92
N ARG A 39 16.69 0.57 16.49
CA ARG A 39 15.74 1.25 17.39
C ARG A 39 14.88 0.30 18.23
N GLY A 40 15.09 -1.01 18.10
CA GLY A 40 14.23 -2.04 18.67
C GLY A 40 12.97 -2.28 17.84
N LEU A 41 12.43 -3.50 17.90
CA LEU A 41 11.12 -3.85 17.38
C LEU A 41 10.19 -4.09 18.56
N SER A 42 9.09 -3.34 18.66
CA SER A 42 8.09 -3.56 19.72
C SER A 42 7.40 -4.92 19.55
N HIS A 43 7.07 -5.58 20.67
CA HIS A 43 6.27 -6.81 20.64
C HIS A 43 4.90 -6.59 20.03
N ASP A 44 4.31 -5.41 20.26
CA ASP A 44 3.04 -5.00 19.70
C ASP A 44 3.26 -3.98 18.58
N MET A 45 2.94 -4.37 17.35
CA MET A 45 2.99 -3.48 16.20
C MET A 45 1.60 -3.33 15.60
N CYS A 46 1.05 -2.10 15.66
CA CYS A 46 -0.31 -1.80 15.22
C CYS A 46 -1.37 -2.73 15.81
N LYS A 47 -1.31 -2.96 17.14
CA LYS A 47 -2.19 -3.83 17.95
C LYS A 47 -2.09 -5.34 17.66
N ARG A 48 -1.13 -5.76 16.83
CA ARG A 48 -0.82 -7.17 16.61
C ARG A 48 0.42 -7.56 17.43
N PRO A 49 0.36 -8.64 18.22
CA PRO A 49 1.56 -9.22 18.81
C PRO A 49 2.41 -9.91 17.73
N ILE A 50 3.70 -9.59 17.67
CA ILE A 50 4.68 -10.23 16.81
C ILE A 50 5.25 -11.43 17.56
N SER A 51 4.98 -12.63 17.04
CA SER A 51 5.54 -13.88 17.56
C SER A 51 7.07 -13.91 17.44
N LYS A 52 7.72 -14.67 18.33
CA LYS A 52 9.17 -14.88 18.33
C LYS A 52 9.70 -15.38 16.97
N ASP A 53 8.93 -16.25 16.31
CA ASP A 53 9.28 -16.83 15.01
C ASP A 53 9.25 -15.79 13.87
N GLU A 54 8.19 -14.97 13.82
CA GLU A 54 8.06 -13.84 12.88
C GLU A 54 9.20 -12.83 13.04
N ALA A 55 9.53 -12.49 14.29
CA ALA A 55 10.65 -11.61 14.59
C ALA A 55 11.96 -12.20 14.06
N LYS A 56 12.21 -13.50 14.30
CA LYS A 56 13.38 -14.21 13.80
C LYS A 56 13.44 -14.21 12.27
N ASP A 57 12.32 -14.38 11.60
CA ASP A 57 12.25 -14.36 10.13
C ASP A 57 12.60 -12.98 9.58
N ILE A 58 12.05 -11.92 10.17
CA ILE A 58 12.35 -10.52 9.81
C ILE A 58 13.85 -10.23 9.96
N PHE A 59 14.48 -10.70 11.03
CA PHE A 59 15.90 -10.46 11.28
C PHE A 59 16.83 -11.34 10.43
N THR A 60 16.42 -12.57 10.09
CA THR A 60 17.24 -13.50 9.31
C THR A 60 17.13 -13.25 7.81
N LYS A 61 15.90 -13.05 7.31
CA LYS A 61 15.61 -12.86 5.89
C LYS A 61 15.54 -11.39 5.48
N GLY A 62 15.45 -10.47 6.43
CA GLY A 62 15.25 -9.03 6.18
C GLY A 62 13.81 -8.68 5.75
N LYS A 63 12.91 -9.66 5.62
CA LYS A 63 11.52 -9.50 5.17
C LYS A 63 10.64 -10.58 5.82
N SER A 64 9.51 -10.18 6.40
CA SER A 64 8.46 -11.11 6.86
C SER A 64 7.59 -11.62 5.72
N GLU A 65 6.78 -12.63 6.01
CA GLU A 65 5.64 -13.03 5.18
C GLU A 65 4.52 -11.97 5.18
N LEU A 66 3.49 -12.21 4.37
CA LEU A 66 2.32 -11.32 4.30
C LEU A 66 1.50 -11.48 5.59
N LEU A 67 1.55 -10.47 6.45
CA LEU A 67 0.84 -10.47 7.73
C LEU A 67 -0.48 -9.70 7.59
N ASP A 68 -1.61 -10.34 7.90
CA ASP A 68 -2.97 -9.81 7.63
C ASP A 68 -3.65 -9.10 8.81
N ASP A 69 -3.10 -9.22 10.02
CA ASP A 69 -3.79 -8.87 11.27
C ASP A 69 -3.41 -7.47 11.81
N PHE A 70 -2.84 -6.60 10.97
CA PHE A 70 -2.50 -5.26 11.44
C PHE A 70 -3.73 -4.36 11.50
N ILE A 71 -3.91 -3.65 12.62
CA ILE A 71 -5.02 -2.72 12.78
C ILE A 71 -4.51 -1.29 12.63
N SER A 72 -4.97 -0.60 11.59
CA SER A 72 -4.63 0.81 11.37
C SER A 72 -5.16 1.70 12.49
N ARG A 73 -4.64 2.93 12.61
CA ARG A 73 -5.15 3.95 13.55
C ARG A 73 -6.66 4.24 13.36
N LYS A 74 -7.22 3.91 12.20
CA LYS A 74 -8.66 4.03 11.86
C LYS A 74 -9.46 2.75 12.14
N GLY A 75 -8.87 1.74 12.78
CA GLY A 75 -9.54 0.48 13.15
C GLY A 75 -9.75 -0.50 11.99
N ARG A 76 -9.16 -0.26 10.82
CA ARG A 76 -9.28 -1.17 9.67
C ARG A 76 -8.14 -2.17 9.65
N PRO A 77 -8.41 -3.48 9.53
CA PRO A 77 -7.38 -4.49 9.31
C PRO A 77 -6.72 -4.26 7.95
N PHE A 78 -5.41 -4.47 7.87
CA PHE A 78 -4.65 -4.38 6.62
C PHE A 78 -3.55 -5.43 6.58
N LYS A 79 -3.21 -5.83 5.35
CA LYS A 79 -2.10 -6.75 5.09
C LYS A 79 -0.83 -5.98 4.74
N ALA A 80 0.31 -6.37 5.29
CA ALA A 80 1.61 -5.79 4.97
C ALA A 80 2.75 -6.77 5.21
N PHE A 81 3.85 -6.57 4.49
CA PHE A 81 5.15 -7.17 4.77
C PHE A 81 5.94 -6.25 5.68
N LEU A 82 6.63 -6.81 6.68
CA LEU A 82 7.60 -6.10 7.50
C LEU A 82 8.98 -6.27 6.86
N VAL A 83 9.53 -5.19 6.33
CA VAL A 83 10.87 -5.16 5.72
C VAL A 83 11.82 -4.45 6.65
N LEU A 84 12.95 -5.08 6.95
CA LEU A 84 14.01 -4.47 7.73
C LEU A 84 14.84 -3.56 6.82
N ASP A 85 14.72 -2.25 7.02
CA ASP A 85 15.48 -1.22 6.30
C ASP A 85 16.59 -0.67 7.20
N ASN A 86 17.77 -1.28 7.10
CA ASN A 86 18.98 -1.00 7.87
C ASN A 86 18.77 -1.02 9.40
N ASN A 87 18.18 0.04 9.94
CA ASN A 87 17.99 0.29 11.37
C ASN A 87 16.52 0.39 11.80
N ARG A 88 15.57 0.27 10.86
CA ARG A 88 14.12 0.38 11.15
C ARG A 88 13.32 -0.65 10.37
N VAL A 89 12.31 -1.21 11.03
CA VAL A 89 11.29 -2.03 10.36
C VAL A 89 10.29 -1.10 9.68
N LYS A 90 10.13 -1.27 8.36
CA LYS A 90 9.17 -0.56 7.51
C LYS A 90 8.06 -1.52 7.08
N PHE A 91 6.86 -0.97 6.90
CA PHE A 91 5.76 -1.69 6.27
C PHE A 91 5.85 -1.53 4.75
N GLU A 92 5.98 -2.63 4.04
CA GLU A 92 5.78 -2.72 2.60
C GLU A 92 4.39 -3.31 2.34
N PHE A 93 3.52 -2.53 1.72
CA PHE A 93 2.16 -3.00 1.42
C PHE A 93 2.17 -3.66 0.04
N PRO A 94 1.55 -4.84 -0.12
CA PRO A 94 1.31 -5.36 -1.46
C PRO A 94 0.50 -4.33 -2.28
N PRO A 95 0.66 -4.32 -3.62
CA PRO A 95 -0.19 -3.52 -4.49
C PRO A 95 -1.65 -3.83 -4.18
N ARG A 96 -2.47 -2.79 -4.00
CA ARG A 96 -3.87 -2.95 -3.58
C ARG A 96 -4.65 -3.75 -4.62
N GLU A 97 -4.93 -5.01 -4.33
CA GLU A 97 -5.89 -5.80 -5.07
C GLU A 97 -7.28 -5.16 -4.95
N ALA A 98 -8.11 -5.33 -5.99
CA ALA A 98 -9.48 -4.87 -5.98
C ALA A 98 -10.21 -5.48 -4.77
N ALA A 99 -11.07 -4.69 -4.12
CA ALA A 99 -11.99 -5.27 -3.14
C ALA A 99 -12.76 -6.42 -3.81
N ALA A 100 -12.90 -7.55 -3.11
CA ALA A 100 -13.54 -8.77 -3.63
C ALA A 100 -14.98 -8.55 -4.15
N ASP A 101 -15.62 -7.45 -3.75
CA ASP A 101 -16.95 -7.01 -4.18
C ASP A 101 -16.95 -6.13 -5.45
N ALA A 102 -15.82 -5.94 -6.13
CA ALA A 102 -15.78 -5.18 -7.38
C ALA A 102 -16.45 -5.98 -8.51
N LYS A 103 -17.45 -5.36 -9.15
CA LYS A 103 -18.14 -5.93 -10.32
C LYS A 103 -17.11 -6.28 -11.40
N LYS A 104 -17.09 -7.54 -11.82
CA LYS A 104 -16.14 -8.06 -12.81
C LYS A 104 -16.63 -7.70 -14.21
N PHE A 105 -15.91 -6.80 -14.89
CA PHE A 105 -16.23 -6.42 -16.26
C PHE A 105 -15.44 -7.25 -17.26
N LYS A 106 -16.03 -7.56 -18.42
CA LYS A 106 -15.32 -8.25 -19.51
C LYS A 106 -14.14 -7.40 -19.94
N VAL A 107 -12.93 -7.91 -19.73
CA VAL A 107 -11.68 -7.25 -20.14
C VAL A 107 -11.53 -7.41 -21.64
N VAL A 108 -11.47 -6.29 -22.36
CA VAL A 108 -11.00 -6.31 -23.74
C VAL A 108 -9.48 -6.12 -23.69
N PRO A 109 -8.68 -7.13 -24.07
CA PRO A 109 -7.23 -6.97 -24.09
C PRO A 109 -6.84 -5.91 -25.13
N GLY A 110 -6.19 -4.84 -24.68
CA GLY A 110 -5.74 -3.75 -25.53
C GLY A 110 -5.12 -2.61 -24.72
N VAL A 111 -4.12 -1.95 -25.31
CA VAL A 111 -3.51 -0.74 -24.75
C VAL A 111 -4.52 0.40 -24.84
N VAL A 112 -4.98 0.90 -23.70
CA VAL A 112 -6.00 1.95 -23.63
C VAL A 112 -5.36 3.31 -23.89
N ALA A 113 -4.22 3.58 -23.26
CA ALA A 113 -3.47 4.82 -23.40
C ALA A 113 -2.01 4.64 -22.99
N ILE A 114 -1.18 5.57 -23.43
CA ILE A 114 0.21 5.70 -23.00
C ILE A 114 0.26 6.81 -21.96
N CYS A 115 0.81 6.52 -20.78
CA CYS A 115 0.94 7.54 -19.75
C CYS A 115 1.91 8.66 -20.21
N PRO A 116 1.52 9.95 -20.20
CA PRO A 116 2.37 11.04 -20.66
C PRO A 116 3.62 11.24 -19.79
N LYS A 117 3.61 10.78 -18.53
CA LYS A 117 4.73 10.96 -17.59
C LYS A 117 5.76 9.86 -17.63
N THR A 118 5.33 8.62 -17.87
CA THR A 118 6.18 7.43 -17.73
C THR A 118 6.30 6.65 -19.02
N LYS A 119 5.55 7.04 -20.08
CA LYS A 119 5.47 6.33 -21.38
C LYS A 119 5.09 4.85 -21.25
N VAL A 120 4.48 4.46 -20.14
CA VAL A 120 4.03 3.09 -19.89
C VAL A 120 2.64 2.89 -20.51
N GLU A 121 2.45 1.73 -21.11
CA GLU A 121 1.18 1.26 -21.66
C GLU A 121 0.21 0.93 -20.53
N ILE A 122 -0.95 1.58 -20.52
CA ILE A 122 -2.03 1.31 -19.56
C ILE A 122 -2.96 0.25 -20.16
N VAL A 123 -3.12 -0.85 -19.45
CA VAL A 123 -4.00 -1.96 -19.82
C VAL A 123 -5.27 -1.94 -18.98
N GLU A 124 -6.36 -2.35 -19.60
CA GLU A 124 -7.62 -2.63 -18.90
C GLU A 124 -7.51 -3.97 -18.16
N THR A 125 -7.89 -3.97 -16.88
CA THR A 125 -8.05 -5.18 -16.05
C THR A 125 -9.52 -5.30 -15.62
N GLU A 126 -9.87 -6.37 -14.91
CA GLU A 126 -11.25 -6.67 -14.50
C GLU A 126 -11.92 -5.53 -13.70
N SER A 127 -11.14 -4.77 -12.92
CA SER A 127 -11.66 -3.68 -12.07
C SER A 127 -10.88 -2.37 -12.16
N PHE A 128 -9.74 -2.35 -12.86
CA PHE A 128 -8.86 -1.18 -12.92
C PHE A 128 -8.20 -1.01 -14.29
N TYR A 129 -7.88 0.23 -14.64
CA TYR A 129 -6.87 0.59 -15.62
C TYR A 129 -5.54 0.79 -14.88
N ARG A 130 -4.54 -0.05 -15.19
CA ARG A 130 -3.23 -0.07 -14.55
C ARG A 130 -2.12 -0.23 -15.60
N PRO A 131 -0.86 0.16 -15.31
CA PRO A 131 0.25 -0.09 -16.23
C PRO A 131 0.44 -1.58 -16.50
N ALA A 132 0.77 -1.93 -17.74
CA ALA A 132 1.13 -3.30 -18.15
C ALA A 132 2.43 -3.78 -17.49
N THR A 133 3.32 -2.85 -17.17
CA THR A 133 4.65 -3.14 -16.63
C THR A 133 4.69 -2.88 -15.13
N GLU A 134 4.74 -3.96 -14.35
CA GLU A 134 4.96 -3.93 -12.90
C GLU A 134 6.44 -3.65 -12.61
N GLY A 135 6.76 -2.51 -11.98
CA GLY A 135 8.14 -2.09 -11.66
C GLY A 135 8.55 -0.72 -12.17
N THR A 136 7.71 -0.08 -13.00
CA THR A 136 7.92 1.32 -13.40
C THR A 136 7.37 2.26 -12.31
N ASN A 137 7.92 3.48 -12.17
CA ASN A 137 7.46 4.53 -11.22
C ASN A 137 6.03 5.09 -11.56
N CYS A 138 5.21 4.27 -12.20
CA CYS A 138 3.85 4.56 -12.60
C CYS A 138 2.90 3.88 -11.61
N SER A 139 2.31 4.67 -10.73
CA SER A 139 1.33 4.26 -9.71
C SER A 139 -0.11 4.60 -10.12
N ILE A 140 -0.36 4.76 -11.43
CA ILE A 140 -1.71 4.98 -11.97
C ILE A 140 -2.53 3.72 -11.75
N GLN A 141 -3.53 3.82 -10.90
CA GLN A 141 -4.55 2.80 -10.68
C GLN A 141 -5.92 3.48 -10.71
N ILE A 142 -6.55 3.48 -11.89
CA ILE A 142 -7.87 4.09 -12.11
C ILE A 142 -8.92 2.98 -12.03
N ALA A 143 -9.91 3.11 -11.15
CA ALA A 143 -11.00 2.14 -11.07
C ALA A 143 -11.88 2.19 -12.34
N ARG A 144 -12.29 1.03 -12.85
CA ARG A 144 -13.27 0.95 -13.95
C ARG A 144 -14.65 1.42 -13.51
N GLU A 145 -15.00 1.17 -12.25
CA GLU A 145 -16.22 1.69 -11.65
C GLU A 145 -15.87 2.83 -10.69
N ILE A 146 -16.29 4.05 -11.04
CA ILE A 146 -16.10 5.25 -10.23
C ILE A 146 -17.48 5.75 -9.81
N SER A 147 -17.80 5.66 -8.51
CA SER A 147 -19.08 6.10 -7.95
C SER A 147 -20.30 5.51 -8.68
N LYS A 148 -20.31 4.18 -8.87
CA LYS A 148 -21.32 3.36 -9.58
C LYS A 148 -21.43 3.58 -11.09
N ARG A 149 -20.57 4.42 -11.68
CA ARG A 149 -20.48 4.60 -13.14
C ARG A 149 -19.33 3.78 -13.71
N GLU A 150 -19.60 3.05 -14.79
CA GLU A 150 -18.56 2.42 -15.60
C GLU A 150 -17.85 3.49 -16.45
N ILE A 151 -16.53 3.59 -16.29
CA ILE A 151 -15.65 4.39 -17.13
C ILE A 151 -15.32 3.57 -18.36
N LYS A 152 -15.69 4.07 -19.53
CA LYS A 152 -15.37 3.45 -20.83
C LYS A 152 -13.89 3.66 -21.18
N ARG A 153 -13.37 2.82 -22.09
CA ARG A 153 -11.99 2.91 -22.59
C ARG A 153 -11.62 4.30 -23.13
N GLU A 154 -12.56 4.96 -23.81
CA GLU A 154 -12.33 6.27 -24.44
C GLU A 154 -12.19 7.37 -23.39
N GLU A 155 -13.01 7.32 -22.35
CA GLU A 155 -12.98 8.23 -21.21
C GLU A 155 -11.69 8.05 -20.39
N ALA A 156 -11.27 6.79 -20.20
CA ALA A 156 -9.99 6.47 -19.56
C ALA A 156 -8.80 7.01 -20.37
N LYS A 157 -8.85 6.87 -21.70
CA LYS A 157 -7.85 7.44 -22.60
C LYS A 157 -7.79 8.96 -22.49
N GLN A 158 -8.94 9.64 -22.53
CA GLN A 158 -9.00 11.09 -22.36
C GLN A 158 -8.46 11.55 -21.00
N LEU A 159 -8.79 10.84 -19.92
CA LEU A 159 -8.28 11.15 -18.57
C LEU A 159 -6.75 11.01 -18.48
N ILE A 160 -6.16 10.04 -19.18
CA ILE A 160 -4.71 9.79 -19.17
C ILE A 160 -3.97 10.80 -20.06
N GLU A 161 -4.51 11.09 -21.26
CA GLU A 161 -3.89 12.00 -22.23
C GLU A 161 -4.06 13.47 -21.86
N LYS A 162 -5.31 13.88 -21.57
CA LYS A 162 -5.64 15.28 -21.23
C LYS A 162 -5.45 15.59 -19.75
N GLY A 163 -5.42 14.56 -18.89
CA GLY A 163 -5.39 14.74 -17.45
C GLY A 163 -6.76 15.07 -16.84
N GLU A 164 -7.81 15.17 -17.64
CA GLU A 164 -9.18 15.44 -17.20
C GLU A 164 -10.22 14.85 -18.16
N VAL A 165 -11.38 14.46 -17.62
CA VAL A 165 -12.53 13.94 -18.36
C VAL A 165 -13.84 14.28 -17.64
N GLY A 166 -14.88 14.62 -18.39
CA GLY A 166 -16.17 15.08 -17.87
C GLY A 166 -16.53 16.50 -18.39
N PRO A 167 -17.62 17.10 -17.90
CA PRO A 167 -18.40 16.75 -16.71
C PRO A 167 -19.31 15.53 -16.91
N PHE A 168 -19.42 14.68 -15.89
CA PHE A 168 -20.43 13.63 -15.84
C PHE A 168 -21.44 13.91 -14.75
N ASP A 169 -22.73 13.73 -15.05
CA ASP A 169 -23.86 13.93 -14.13
C ASP A 169 -24.35 12.64 -13.47
N ASP A 170 -23.94 11.47 -13.96
CA ASP A 170 -24.44 10.18 -13.48
C ASP A 170 -23.66 9.60 -12.28
N PHE A 171 -22.86 10.40 -11.56
CA PHE A 171 -22.17 9.87 -10.38
C PHE A 171 -23.10 9.78 -9.18
N VAL A 172 -23.08 8.66 -8.47
CA VAL A 172 -23.92 8.46 -7.28
C VAL A 172 -23.06 8.56 -6.02
N ALA A 173 -23.40 9.49 -5.12
CA ALA A 173 -22.65 9.69 -3.88
C ALA A 173 -22.82 8.49 -2.94
N LYS A 174 -21.70 7.85 -2.56
CA LYS A 174 -21.70 6.74 -1.59
C LYS A 174 -22.34 7.12 -0.24
N LYS A 175 -22.30 8.40 0.13
CA LYS A 175 -22.73 8.91 1.45
C LYS A 175 -24.20 9.35 1.50
N SER A 176 -24.73 9.89 0.40
CA SER A 176 -26.09 10.45 0.34
C SER A 176 -27.01 9.74 -0.65
N GLY A 177 -26.50 8.86 -1.51
CA GLY A 177 -27.29 8.21 -2.56
C GLY A 177 -27.71 9.14 -3.71
N ASN A 178 -27.48 10.45 -3.58
CA ASN A 178 -27.83 11.44 -4.60
C ASN A 178 -26.87 11.41 -5.79
N ASN A 179 -27.41 11.71 -6.97
CA ASN A 179 -26.62 11.97 -8.16
C ASN A 179 -25.87 13.31 -8.02
N PHE A 180 -24.65 13.37 -8.54
CA PHE A 180 -23.85 14.58 -8.55
C PHE A 180 -23.04 14.69 -9.84
N SER A 181 -22.80 15.93 -10.25
CA SER A 181 -22.01 16.26 -11.42
C SER A 181 -20.56 16.54 -11.04
N ALA A 182 -19.60 15.89 -11.70
CA ALA A 182 -18.18 16.13 -11.47
C ALA A 182 -17.34 15.91 -12.74
N VAL A 183 -16.25 16.68 -12.84
CA VAL A 183 -15.16 16.42 -13.77
C VAL A 183 -14.12 15.56 -13.04
N LEU A 184 -13.71 14.45 -13.63
CA LEU A 184 -12.60 13.65 -13.13
C LEU A 184 -11.29 14.25 -13.63
N TYR A 185 -10.29 14.39 -12.77
CA TYR A 185 -8.96 14.84 -13.16
C TYR A 185 -7.86 14.03 -12.49
N LEU A 186 -6.72 13.92 -13.14
CA LEU A 186 -5.56 13.21 -12.63
C LEU A 186 -4.72 14.14 -11.75
N LYS A 187 -4.54 13.78 -10.48
CA LYS A 187 -3.72 14.53 -9.53
C LYS A 187 -2.22 14.32 -9.79
N LYS A 188 -1.38 15.18 -9.20
CA LYS A 188 0.09 15.07 -9.26
C LYS A 188 0.62 13.73 -8.74
N ASN A 189 -0.08 13.11 -7.80
CA ASN A 189 0.23 11.79 -7.22
C ASN A 189 -0.35 10.61 -8.03
N GLN A 190 -0.75 10.82 -9.28
CA GLN A 190 -1.29 9.78 -10.17
C GLN A 190 -2.64 9.16 -9.72
N SER A 191 -3.31 9.77 -8.73
CA SER A 191 -4.66 9.37 -8.29
C SER A 191 -5.74 10.20 -8.99
N VAL A 192 -6.93 9.63 -9.17
CA VAL A 192 -8.10 10.34 -9.71
C VAL A 192 -8.74 11.23 -8.64
N GLY A 193 -9.01 12.49 -8.98
CA GLY A 193 -9.76 13.45 -8.19
C GLY A 193 -11.08 13.83 -8.86
N TYR A 194 -12.02 14.34 -8.05
CA TYR A 194 -13.27 14.95 -8.52
C TYR A 194 -13.15 16.47 -8.43
N ARG A 195 -13.53 17.16 -9.49
CA ARG A 195 -13.68 18.62 -9.54
C ARG A 195 -15.16 18.91 -9.77
N PHE A 196 -15.81 19.37 -8.72
CA PHE A 196 -17.22 19.78 -8.77
C PHE A 196 -17.30 21.19 -9.35
N ALA A 197 -18.31 21.44 -10.20
CA ALA A 197 -18.64 22.81 -10.59
C ALA A 197 -18.99 23.60 -9.32
N LYS A 198 -18.47 24.83 -9.20
CA LYS A 198 -18.90 25.73 -8.12
C LYS A 198 -20.38 26.06 -8.36
N LYS A 199 -21.21 25.75 -7.37
CA LYS A 199 -22.62 26.10 -7.32
C LYS A 199 -22.76 27.54 -6.84
#